data_AF-W2NVN0-F1
#
_entry.id   AF-W2NVN0-F1
#
_cell.length_a   1.000
_cell.length_b   1.000
_cell.length_c   1.000
_cell.angle_alpha   90.00
_cell.angle_beta   90.00
_cell.angle_gamma   90.00
#
_symmetry.space_group_name_H-M   'P 1'
#
loop_
_entity.id
_entity.type
_entity.pdbx_description
1 polymer ?
#
loop_
_entity_poly.entity_id
_entity_poly.type
_entity_poly.pdbx_seq_one_letter_code
_entity_poly.pdbx_strand_id
1 'polypeptide(L)'
;MISNSVAQRVLLFNVVALPAMLYTGKQFIPAKETLRKLTNLQKQFVCSNTTDPTRHKLNPALVFSPGEEGGLGLQDIQLALQATRCNLADKWLQGEKDIYKTAWRAKPPTKQH
;
A
#
# COMPACT_ATOMS: atom_id res chain seq x y z
N MET A 1 11.86 -17.01 11.57
CA MET A 1 11.38 -17.88 10.48
C MET A 1 11.39 -17.07 9.19
N ILE A 2 12.36 -17.31 8.32
CA ILE A 2 12.44 -16.66 7.01
C ILE A 2 11.34 -17.25 6.12
N SER A 3 10.58 -16.37 5.49
CA SER A 3 9.48 -16.66 4.58
C SER A 3 9.96 -17.50 3.38
N ASN A 4 9.67 -18.80 3.41
CA ASN A 4 10.24 -19.78 2.47
C ASN A 4 9.50 -19.84 1.12
N SER A 5 8.30 -19.27 1.02
CA SER A 5 7.53 -19.22 -0.23
C SER A 5 7.37 -17.79 -0.76
N VAL A 6 7.28 -17.66 -2.09
CA VAL A 6 7.01 -16.38 -2.76
C VAL A 6 5.67 -15.81 -2.29
N ALA A 7 4.65 -16.66 -2.13
CA ALA A 7 3.33 -16.27 -1.63
C ALA A 7 3.40 -15.62 -0.23
N GLN A 8 4.17 -16.20 0.69
CA GLN A 8 4.34 -15.60 2.04
C GLN A 8 5.08 -14.26 1.98
N ARG A 9 6.05 -14.09 1.06
CA ARG A 9 6.74 -12.80 0.87
C ARG A 9 5.81 -11.76 0.26
N VAL A 10 4.97 -12.13 -0.69
CA VAL A 10 3.93 -11.25 -1.25
C VAL A 10 2.95 -10.82 -0.16
N LEU A 11 2.46 -11.77 0.65
CA LEU A 11 1.59 -11.46 1.78
C LEU A 11 2.24 -10.49 2.76
N LEU A 12 3.48 -10.76 3.17
CA LEU A 12 4.23 -9.91 4.10
C LEU A 12 4.45 -8.50 3.52
N PHE A 13 4.74 -8.41 2.23
CA PHE A 13 4.88 -7.12 1.55
C PHE A 13 3.58 -6.33 1.58
N ASN A 14 2.47 -6.95 1.16
CA ASN A 14 1.17 -6.29 1.09
C ASN A 14 0.62 -5.87 2.46
N VAL A 15 0.87 -6.67 3.51
CA VAL A 15 0.33 -6.41 4.86
C VAL A 15 1.19 -5.45 5.67
N VAL A 16 2.51 -5.46 5.48
CA VAL A 16 3.43 -4.70 6.35
C VAL A 16 4.14 -3.58 5.61
N ALA A 17 4.85 -3.90 4.53
CA ALA A 17 5.70 -2.92 3.84
C ALA A 17 4.86 -1.89 3.08
N LEU A 18 3.84 -2.36 2.36
CA LEU A 18 3.02 -1.51 1.50
C LEU A 18 2.23 -0.45 2.29
N PRO A 19 1.53 -0.76 3.40
CA PRO A 19 0.82 0.27 4.16
C PRO A 19 1.75 1.37 4.71
N ALA A 20 2.96 1.01 5.13
CA ALA A 20 3.97 1.99 5.58
C ALA A 20 4.43 2.91 4.44
N MET A 21 4.62 2.35 3.23
CA MET A 21 4.94 3.12 2.03
C MET A 21 3.78 4.04 1.62
N LEU A 22 2.54 3.53 1.67
CA LEU A 22 1.35 4.32 1.33
C LEU A 22 1.11 5.46 2.32
N TYR A 23 1.31 5.21 3.62
CA TYR A 23 1.22 6.25 4.66
C TYR A 23 2.22 7.38 4.39
N THR A 24 3.47 7.03 4.12
CA THR A 24 4.53 8.02 3.83
C THR A 24 4.27 8.74 2.50
N GLY A 25 3.88 7.99 1.46
CA GLY A 25 3.60 8.55 0.13
C GLY A 25 2.32 9.39 0.04
N LYS A 26 1.44 9.30 1.05
CA LYS A 26 0.34 10.23 1.26
C LYS A 26 0.83 11.61 1.69
N GLN A 27 1.89 11.67 2.51
CA GLN A 27 2.44 12.91 3.03
C GLN A 27 3.48 13.53 2.09
N PHE A 28 4.28 12.70 1.43
CA PHE A 28 5.38 13.13 0.56
C PHE A 28 5.16 12.61 -0.85
N ILE A 29 5.28 13.47 -1.86
CA ILE A 29 5.22 13.05 -3.26
C ILE A 29 6.58 12.41 -3.61
N PRO A 30 6.66 11.08 -3.83
CA PRO A 30 7.92 10.46 -4.16
C PRO A 30 8.35 10.86 -5.57
N ALA A 31 9.62 11.19 -5.73
CA ALA A 31 10.21 11.40 -7.06
C ALA A 31 10.17 10.09 -7.87
N LYS A 32 10.19 10.21 -9.20
CA LYS A 32 10.20 9.04 -10.12
C LYS A 32 11.36 8.07 -9.83
N GLU A 33 12.51 8.62 -9.47
CA GLU A 33 13.69 7.85 -9.03
C GLU A 33 13.41 7.02 -7.76
N THR A 34 12.73 7.61 -6.79
CA THR A 34 12.34 6.93 -5.55
C THR A 34 11.34 5.81 -5.84
N LEU A 35 10.35 6.04 -6.69
CA LEU A 35 9.41 5.00 -7.12
C LEU A 35 10.14 3.84 -7.81
N ARG A 36 11.07 4.13 -8.71
CA ARG A 36 11.90 3.10 -9.36
C ARG A 36 12.69 2.28 -8.34
N LYS A 37 13.30 2.91 -7.35
CA LYS A 37 14.02 2.22 -6.26
C LYS A 37 13.08 1.34 -5.44
N LEU A 38 11.90 1.84 -5.08
CA LEU A 38 10.89 1.08 -4.32
C LEU A 38 10.39 -0.14 -5.10
N THR A 39 10.11 0.01 -6.40
CA THR A 39 9.73 -1.13 -7.26
C THR A 39 10.85 -2.17 -7.36
N ASN A 40 12.10 -1.75 -7.45
CA ASN A 40 13.24 -2.67 -7.45
C ASN A 40 13.38 -3.40 -6.11
N LEU A 41 13.18 -2.69 -4.99
CA LEU A 41 13.17 -3.28 -3.66
C LEU A 41 12.03 -4.29 -3.49
N GLN A 42 10.83 -3.99 -3.99
CA GLN A 42 9.71 -4.94 -3.99
C GLN A 42 10.04 -6.22 -4.77
N LYS A 43 10.60 -6.07 -5.97
CA LYS A 43 11.05 -7.22 -6.79
C LYS A 43 12.10 -8.04 -6.05
N GLN A 44 13.10 -7.39 -5.47
CA GLN A 44 14.12 -8.07 -4.68
C GLN A 44 13.51 -8.77 -3.48
N PHE A 45 12.62 -8.13 -2.73
CA PHE A 45 11.97 -8.72 -1.56
C PHE A 45 11.16 -9.96 -1.91
N VAL A 46 10.41 -9.92 -3.01
CA VAL A 46 9.60 -11.07 -3.47
C VAL A 46 10.49 -12.18 -4.05
N CYS A 47 11.58 -11.83 -4.73
CA CYS A 47 12.46 -12.77 -5.44
C CYS A 47 13.77 -13.13 -4.70
N SER A 48 14.06 -12.63 -3.50
CA SER A 48 15.40 -12.68 -2.88
C SER A 48 15.95 -14.09 -2.66
N ASN A 49 15.08 -15.11 -2.63
CA ASN A 49 15.46 -16.49 -2.36
C ASN A 49 15.32 -17.41 -3.60
N THR A 50 15.23 -16.87 -4.82
CA THR A 50 15.29 -17.67 -6.06
C THR A 50 16.73 -17.76 -6.58
N THR A 51 17.67 -18.11 -5.70
CA THR A 51 19.08 -18.36 -6.04
C THR A 51 19.35 -19.80 -6.45
N ASP A 52 18.32 -20.65 -6.51
CA ASP A 52 18.41 -22.00 -7.03
C ASP A 52 18.32 -21.95 -8.57
N PRO A 53 19.38 -22.30 -9.32
CA PRO A 53 19.43 -22.18 -10.79
C PRO A 53 18.39 -23.05 -11.51
N THR A 54 17.72 -23.96 -10.79
CA THR A 54 16.72 -24.91 -11.26
C THR A 54 15.26 -24.48 -11.05
N ARG A 55 14.98 -23.35 -10.38
CA ARG A 55 13.59 -22.91 -10.14
C ARG A 55 13.10 -21.87 -11.15
N HIS A 56 11.96 -22.18 -11.76
CA HIS A 56 11.30 -21.44 -12.84
C HIS A 56 11.22 -19.93 -12.60
N LYS A 57 11.57 -19.16 -13.64
CA LYS A 57 11.38 -17.70 -13.73
C LYS A 57 9.93 -17.36 -13.34
N LEU A 58 9.75 -16.59 -12.28
CA LEU A 58 8.42 -16.15 -11.85
C LEU A 58 7.77 -15.36 -12.98
N ASN A 59 6.58 -15.77 -13.40
CA ASN A 59 5.79 -15.03 -14.38
C ASN A 59 5.23 -13.77 -13.71
N PRO A 60 5.61 -12.56 -14.13
CA PRO A 60 5.13 -11.33 -13.52
C PRO A 60 3.60 -11.22 -13.54
N ALA A 61 2.94 -11.70 -14.60
CA ALA A 61 1.49 -11.66 -14.70
C ALA A 61 0.83 -12.39 -13.51
N LEU A 62 1.29 -13.60 -13.19
CA LEU A 62 0.76 -14.38 -12.07
C LEU A 62 1.09 -13.76 -10.70
N VAL A 63 2.17 -12.99 -10.60
CA VAL A 63 2.56 -12.34 -9.34
C VAL A 63 1.57 -11.21 -8.99
N PHE A 64 1.15 -10.43 -9.99
CA PHE A 64 0.23 -9.31 -9.79
C PHE A 64 -1.26 -9.70 -9.91
N SER A 65 -1.58 -10.83 -10.56
CA SER A 65 -2.96 -11.34 -10.64
C SER A 65 -3.57 -11.55 -9.26
N PRO A 66 -4.88 -11.28 -9.07
CA PRO A 66 -5.59 -11.54 -7.82
C PRO A 66 -5.47 -13.00 -7.38
N GLY A 67 -5.49 -13.24 -6.06
CA GLY A 67 -5.47 -14.59 -5.50
C GLY A 67 -6.69 -15.44 -5.92
N GLU A 68 -7.82 -14.78 -6.17
CA GLU A 68 -9.07 -15.39 -6.65
C GLU A 68 -8.92 -16.00 -8.06
N GLU A 69 -8.01 -15.47 -8.88
CA GLU A 69 -7.69 -15.96 -10.22
C GLU A 69 -6.49 -16.93 -10.22
N GLY A 70 -6.04 -17.38 -9.04
CA GLY A 70 -4.86 -18.24 -8.89
C GLY A 70 -3.53 -17.48 -8.94
N GLY A 71 -3.55 -16.15 -8.87
CA GLY A 71 -2.36 -15.31 -8.76
C GLY A 71 -1.86 -15.15 -7.33
N LEU A 72 -0.81 -14.34 -7.14
CA LEU A 72 -0.24 -14.05 -5.82
C LEU A 72 -0.76 -12.74 -5.21
N GLY A 73 -1.42 -11.90 -5.99
CA GLY A 73 -2.05 -10.67 -5.53
C GLY A 73 -1.05 -9.61 -5.05
N LEU A 74 0.18 -9.58 -5.55
CA LEU A 74 1.13 -8.53 -5.22
C LEU A 74 0.57 -7.19 -5.69
N GLN A 75 0.48 -6.21 -4.80
CA GLN A 75 -0.01 -4.89 -5.18
C GLN A 75 1.12 -4.05 -5.79
N ASP A 76 0.84 -3.40 -6.91
CA ASP A 76 1.78 -2.45 -7.52
C ASP A 76 1.86 -1.15 -6.68
N ILE A 77 3.07 -0.78 -6.28
CA ILE A 77 3.31 0.38 -5.39
C ILE A 77 2.82 1.68 -6.04
N GLN A 78 3.06 1.86 -7.35
CA GLN A 78 2.71 3.09 -8.04
C GLN A 78 1.19 3.22 -8.17
N LEU A 79 0.51 2.15 -8.57
CA LEU A 79 -0.93 2.10 -8.66
C LEU A 79 -1.59 2.29 -7.30
N ALA A 80 -1.09 1.61 -6.25
CA ALA A 80 -1.61 1.72 -4.90
C ALA A 80 -1.42 3.14 -4.33
N LEU A 81 -0.29 3.79 -4.59
CA LEU A 81 -0.06 5.20 -4.22
C LEU A 81 -1.01 6.14 -4.94
N GLN A 82 -1.22 5.94 -6.24
CA GLN A 82 -2.15 6.75 -7.03
C GLN A 82 -3.57 6.59 -6.50
N ALA A 83 -4.04 5.35 -6.30
CA ALA A 83 -5.36 5.07 -5.75
C ALA A 83 -5.56 5.68 -4.35
N THR A 84 -4.56 5.55 -3.47
CA THR A 84 -4.59 6.14 -2.12
C THR A 84 -4.77 7.66 -2.17
N ARG A 85 -4.10 8.32 -3.13
CA ARG A 85 -4.19 9.78 -3.29
C ARG A 85 -5.51 10.21 -3.92
N CYS A 86 -6.01 9.48 -4.92
CA CYS A 86 -7.35 9.72 -5.48
C CYS A 86 -8.41 9.58 -4.40
N ASN A 87 -8.39 8.49 -3.62
CA ASN A 87 -9.32 8.29 -2.51
C ASN A 87 -9.26 9.40 -1.46
N LEU A 88 -8.06 9.91 -1.17
CA LEU A 88 -7.92 11.06 -0.27
C LEU A 88 -8.55 12.32 -0.87
N ALA A 89 -8.27 12.61 -2.15
CA ALA A 89 -8.85 13.76 -2.84
C ALA A 89 -10.38 13.68 -2.89
N ASP A 90 -10.93 12.49 -3.18
CA ASP A 90 -12.37 12.25 -3.20
C ASP A 90 -13.00 12.48 -1.82
N LYS A 91 -12.36 12.00 -0.73
CA LYS A 91 -12.81 12.28 0.64
C LYS A 91 -12.82 13.77 0.96
N TRP A 92 -11.82 14.52 0.50
CA TRP A 92 -11.79 15.98 0.64
C TRP A 92 -12.90 16.67 -0.17
N LEU A 93 -13.11 16.27 -1.42
CA LEU A 93 -14.13 16.84 -2.31
C LEU A 93 -15.55 16.53 -1.83
N GLN A 94 -15.78 15.33 -1.31
CA GLN A 94 -17.06 14.92 -0.71
C GLN A 94 -17.33 15.65 0.62
N GLY A 95 -16.36 16.42 1.14
CA GLY A 95 -16.51 17.15 2.39
C GLY A 95 -16.81 16.21 3.54
N GLU A 96 -16.09 15.09 3.63
CA GLU A 96 -16.24 14.08 4.68
C GLU A 96 -16.42 14.81 6.03
N LYS A 97 -17.59 14.62 6.68
CA LYS A 97 -18.01 15.40 7.85
C LYS A 97 -16.88 15.39 8.88
N ASP A 98 -16.17 16.51 8.93
CA ASP A 98 -15.04 16.68 9.81
C ASP A 98 -15.59 16.74 11.23
N ILE A 99 -15.56 15.58 11.89
CA ILE A 99 -16.08 15.33 13.22
C ILE A 99 -15.52 16.37 14.20
N TYR A 100 -14.26 16.76 13.99
CA TYR A 100 -13.58 17.78 14.76
C TYR A 100 -14.16 19.17 14.45
N LYS A 101 -14.37 19.57 13.19
CA LYS A 101 -15.11 20.82 12.88
C LYS A 101 -16.51 20.84 13.47
N THR A 102 -17.25 19.74 13.47
CA THR A 102 -18.56 19.68 14.15
C THR A 102 -18.44 19.80 15.66
N ALA A 103 -17.43 19.19 16.28
CA ALA A 103 -17.16 19.34 17.71
C ALA A 103 -16.72 20.77 18.07
N TRP A 104 -15.91 21.42 17.24
CA TRP A 104 -15.49 22.82 17.41
C TRP A 104 -16.65 23.82 17.25
N ARG A 105 -17.64 23.50 16.40
CA ARG A 105 -18.85 24.32 16.22
C ARG A 105 -19.94 24.04 17.25
N ALA A 106 -19.82 22.97 18.02
CA ALA A 106 -20.75 22.70 19.11
C ALA A 106 -20.48 23.68 20.26
N LYS A 107 -21.46 24.53 20.58
CA LYS A 107 -21.36 25.41 21.76
C LYS A 107 -21.22 24.55 23.03
N PRO A 108 -20.30 24.88 23.94
CA PRO A 108 -20.24 24.20 25.23
C PRO A 108 -21.55 24.44 26.01
N PRO A 109 -22.03 23.44 26.77
CA PRO A 109 -23.27 23.55 27.50
C PRO A 109 -23.21 24.72 28.48
N THR A 110 -24.18 25.61 28.38
CA THR A 110 -24.32 26.78 29.25
C THR A 110 -24.70 26.27 30.64
N LYS A 111 -23.81 26.41 31.63
CA LYS A 111 -24.11 26.08 33.02
C LYS A 111 -25.21 27.04 33.49
N GLN A 112 -26.42 26.52 33.71
CA GLN A 112 -27.46 27.24 34.42
C GLN A 112 -27.10 27.18 35.91
N HIS A 113 -27.01 28.36 36.52
CA HIS A 113 -26.63 28.59 37.90
C HIS A 113 -27.86 28.67 38.80
#